data_AF-A0A374E6X9-F1
#
_entry.id   AF-A0A374E6X9-F1
#
_cell.length_a   1.000
_cell.length_b   1.000
_cell.length_c   1.000
_cell.angle_alpha   90.00
_cell.angle_beta   90.00
_cell.angle_gamma   90.00
#
_symmetry.space_group_name_H-M   'P 1'
#
loop_
_entity.id
_entity.type
_entity.pdbx_description
1 polymer ?
#
loop_
_entity_poly.entity_id
_entity_poly.type
_entity_poly.pdbx_seq_one_letter_code
_entity_poly.pdbx_strand_id
1 'polypeptide(L)' 'MLFIMILKAHGAIIRILKSKNIGSETISNWALKFDAHGEISGLWNGIAYSSSETQYIIKSTGYNYEIQPDQEVNFGYCVT' A
#
# COMPACT_ATOMS: atom_id res chain seq x y z
N MET A 1 -11.61 21.89 0.06
CA MET A 1 -12.35 20.99 0.97
C MET A 1 -11.32 20.12 1.68
N LEU A 2 -11.07 20.35 2.96
CA LEU A 2 -10.07 19.62 3.74
C LEU A 2 -10.75 18.39 4.36
N PHE A 3 -10.38 17.18 3.93
CA PHE A 3 -10.90 15.95 4.51
C PHE A 3 -10.01 15.56 5.71
N ILE A 4 -10.47 15.84 6.92
CA ILE A 4 -9.83 15.39 8.16
C ILE A 4 -10.45 14.04 8.52
N MET A 5 -9.71 12.94 8.36
CA MET A 5 -10.14 11.62 8.81
C MET A 5 -9.74 11.44 10.28
N ILE A 6 -10.72 11.44 11.19
CA ILE A 6 -10.49 11.12 12.61
C ILE A 6 -10.56 9.59 12.76
N LEU A 7 -9.40 8.94 12.88
CA LEU A 7 -9.32 7.53 13.27
C LEU A 7 -9.47 7.43 14.80
N LYS A 8 -10.57 6.82 15.26
CA LYS A 8 -10.62 6.21 16.59
C LYS A 8 -10.19 4.75 16.43
N ALA A 9 -9.00 4.40 16.90
CA ALA A 9 -8.60 3.01 17.00
C ALA A 9 -8.09 2.74 18.43
N HIS A 10 -8.88 2.00 19.21
CA HIS A 10 -8.30 1.22 20.30
C HIS A 10 -7.73 -0.03 19.63
N GLY A 11 -6.41 -0.09 19.40
CA GLY A 11 -5.69 -1.30 19.00
C GLY A 11 -5.13 -1.36 17.57
N ALA A 12 -5.64 -0.60 16.60
CA ALA A 12 -5.14 -0.68 15.21
C ALA A 12 -3.84 0.13 15.00
N ILE A 13 -2.86 -0.44 14.30
CA ILE A 13 -1.59 0.21 13.96
C ILE A 13 -1.62 0.68 12.51
N ILE A 14 -1.28 1.95 12.26
CA ILE A 14 -1.12 2.49 10.89
C ILE A 14 0.28 2.12 10.37
N ARG A 15 0.34 1.55 9.16
CA ARG A 15 1.58 1.27 8.43
C ARG A 15 1.61 2.07 7.13
N ILE A 16 2.79 2.60 6.78
CA ILE A 16 3.04 3.25 5.49
C ILE A 16 4.21 2.53 4.84
N LEU A 17 4.00 2.01 3.64
CA LEU A 17 5.06 1.40 2.83
C LEU A 17 5.41 2.35 1.69
N LYS A 18 6.72 2.47 1.45
CA LYS A 18 7.27 3.25 0.34
C LYS A 18 8.08 2.31 -0.55
N SER A 19 7.84 2.38 -1.85
CA SER A 19 8.61 1.66 -2.85
C SER A 19 9.22 2.66 -3.82
N LYS A 20 10.55 2.70 -3.91
CA LYS A 20 11.31 3.55 -4.82
C LYS A 20 11.79 2.74 -6.01
N ASN A 21 11.61 3.27 -7.21
CA ASN A 21 12.27 2.73 -8.40
C ASN A 21 13.72 3.24 -8.46
N ILE A 22 14.67 2.34 -8.18
CA ILE A 22 16.12 2.60 -8.26
C ILE A 22 16.73 2.14 -9.59
N GLY A 23 15.90 1.64 -10.52
CA GLY A 23 16.31 1.25 -11.86
C GLY A 23 16.21 2.40 -12.86
N SER A 24 16.66 2.14 -14.09
CA SER A 24 16.62 3.09 -15.20
C SER A 24 15.36 2.97 -16.09
N GLU A 25 14.49 1.99 -15.83
CA GLU A 25 13.28 1.73 -16.60
C GLU A 25 12.03 2.01 -15.77
N THR A 26 10.95 2.42 -16.42
CA THR A 26 9.64 2.58 -15.76
C THR A 26 9.09 1.24 -15.32
N ILE A 27 8.67 1.14 -14.05
CA ILE A 27 7.93 -0.02 -13.53
C ILE A 27 6.44 0.21 -13.77
N SER A 28 5.82 -0.60 -14.63
CA SER A 28 4.38 -0.55 -14.89
C SER A 28 3.65 -1.72 -14.24
N ASN A 29 2.40 -1.51 -13.81
CA ASN A 29 1.52 -2.54 -13.26
C ASN A 29 2.15 -3.33 -12.09
N TRP A 30 2.71 -2.58 -11.13
CA TRP A 30 3.45 -3.16 -10.02
C TRP A 30 2.55 -3.93 -9.04
N ALA A 31 3.16 -4.91 -8.38
CA ALA A 31 2.57 -5.66 -7.29
C ALA A 31 3.63 -5.95 -6.22
N LEU A 32 3.26 -5.87 -4.94
CA LEU A 32 4.12 -6.18 -3.80
C LEU A 32 3.47 -7.28 -2.97
N LYS A 33 4.19 -8.39 -2.75
CA LYS A 33 3.78 -9.43 -1.79
C LYS A 33 4.56 -9.27 -0.48
N PHE A 34 3.86 -9.26 0.65
CA PHE A 34 4.48 -9.22 1.99
C PHE A 34 3.59 -9.87 3.05
N ASP A 35 4.19 -10.15 4.22
CA ASP A 35 3.48 -10.54 5.43
C ASP A 35 3.11 -9.29 6.24
N ALA A 36 1.82 -9.03 6.38
CA ALA A 36 1.27 -7.90 7.12
C ALA A 36 1.24 -8.14 8.64
N HIS A 37 1.48 -9.39 9.08
CA HIS A 37 1.45 -9.82 10.48
C HIS A 37 0.11 -9.53 11.20
N GLY A 38 -0.98 -9.49 10.44
CA GLY A 38 -2.34 -9.27 10.92
C GLY A 38 -3.29 -8.96 9.76
N GLU A 39 -4.55 -8.70 10.08
CA GLU A 39 -5.58 -8.42 9.08
C GLU A 39 -5.50 -6.96 8.61
N ILE A 40 -5.46 -6.75 7.29
CA ILE A 40 -5.42 -5.41 6.68
C ILE A 40 -6.83 -4.82 6.56
N SER A 41 -6.98 -3.57 6.99
CA SER A 41 -8.16 -2.73 6.73
C SER A 41 -7.77 -1.28 6.38
N GLY A 42 -8.71 -0.50 5.86
CA GLY A 42 -8.50 0.94 5.60
C GLY A 42 -7.37 1.24 4.61
N LEU A 43 -7.12 0.35 3.64
CA LEU A 43 -6.09 0.54 2.60
C LEU A 43 -6.43 1.74 1.70
N TRP A 44 -5.41 2.54 1.38
CA TRP A 44 -5.45 3.58 0.36
C TRP A 44 -4.23 3.48 -0.57
N ASN A 45 -4.33 4.03 -1.80
CA ASN A 45 -3.31 3.96 -2.86
C ASN A 45 -2.92 2.54 -3.32
N GLY A 46 -3.77 1.54 -3.11
CA GLY A 46 -3.54 0.18 -3.58
C GLY A 46 -4.81 -0.68 -3.52
N ILE A 47 -4.73 -1.86 -4.14
CA ILE A 47 -5.76 -2.91 -4.04
C ILE A 47 -5.12 -4.13 -3.39
N ALA A 48 -5.71 -4.61 -2.29
CA ALA A 48 -5.24 -5.79 -1.58
C ALA A 48 -5.90 -7.07 -2.09
N TYR A 49 -5.08 -8.10 -2.25
CA TYR A 49 -5.50 -9.48 -2.44
C TYR A 49 -4.85 -10.32 -1.34
N SER A 50 -5.66 -10.96 -0.51
CA SER A 50 -5.17 -11.88 0.51
C SER A 50 -4.78 -13.21 -0.14
N SER A 51 -3.63 -13.76 0.28
CA SER A 51 -3.21 -15.14 0.02
C SER A 51 -3.26 -16.02 1.28
N SER A 52 -3.34 -15.39 2.46
CA SER A 52 -3.66 -15.98 3.77
C SER A 52 -4.08 -14.86 4.74
N GLU A 53 -4.37 -15.19 6.00
CA GLU A 53 -4.70 -14.22 7.06
C GLU A 53 -3.66 -13.10 7.21
N THR A 54 -2.38 -13.38 6.96
CA THR A 54 -1.30 -12.40 7.12
C THR A 54 -0.56 -12.09 5.83
N GLN A 55 -0.63 -12.92 4.77
CA GLN A 55 0.08 -12.66 3.51
C GLN A 55 -0.81 -11.94 2.49
N TYR A 56 -0.36 -10.78 2.05
CA TYR A 56 -1.09 -9.94 1.08
C TYR A 56 -0.26 -9.62 -0.16
N ILE A 57 -0.96 -9.45 -1.27
CA ILE A 57 -0.46 -8.82 -2.49
C ILE A 57 -1.15 -7.47 -2.62
N ILE A 58 -0.39 -6.38 -2.64
CA ILE A 58 -0.88 -5.04 -2.96
C ILE A 58 -0.55 -4.73 -4.40
N LYS A 59 -1.54 -4.33 -5.18
CA LYS A 59 -1.38 -3.90 -6.58
C LYS A 59 -1.63 -2.41 -6.73
N SER A 60 -1.03 -1.84 -7.79
CA SER A 60 -1.31 -0.49 -8.24
C SER A 60 -2.79 -0.26 -8.54
N THR A 61 -3.24 0.98 -8.33
CA THR A 61 -4.51 1.53 -8.81
C THR A 61 -4.28 2.35 -10.09
N GLY A 62 -5.33 2.61 -10.86
CA GLY A 62 -5.20 3.21 -12.20
C GLY A 62 -4.37 4.51 -12.27
N TYR A 63 -4.33 5.32 -11.21
CA TYR A 63 -3.57 6.58 -11.19
C TYR A 63 -2.11 6.44 -10.75
N ASN A 64 -1.71 5.33 -10.13
CA ASN A 64 -0.33 5.07 -9.68
C ASN A 64 0.24 3.80 -10.31
N TYR A 65 -0.18 3.49 -11.55
CA TYR A 65 0.19 2.28 -12.28
C TYR A 65 1.64 2.28 -12.77
N GLU A 66 2.29 3.45 -12.83
CA GLU A 66 3.68 3.62 -13.27
C GLU A 66 4.55 4.21 -12.16
N ILE A 67 5.78 3.71 -12.06
CA ILE A 67 6.85 4.27 -11.24
C ILE A 67 8.04 4.54 -12.16
N GLN A 68 8.22 5.79 -12.58
CA GLN A 68 9.37 6.21 -13.37
C GLN A 68 10.68 6.07 -12.58
N PRO A 69 11.86 6.11 -13.22
CA PRO A 69 13.14 6.16 -12.52
C PRO A 69 13.14 7.26 -11.44
N ASP A 70 13.68 6.92 -10.27
CA ASP A 70 13.74 7.76 -9.07
C ASP A 70 12.40 8.18 -8.44
N GLN A 71 11.26 7.79 -9.01
CA GLN A 71 9.95 8.01 -8.39
C GLN A 71 9.66 7.00 -7.28
N GLU A 72 8.75 7.40 -6.40
CA GLU A 72 8.24 6.58 -5.31
C GLU A 72 6.73 6.47 -5.38
N VAL A 73 6.22 5.31 -4.96
CA VAL A 73 4.81 5.16 -4.60
C VAL A 73 4.70 4.83 -3.13
N ASN A 74 3.64 5.36 -2.52
CA ASN A 74 3.30 5.08 -1.13
C ASN A 74 1.85 4.62 -1.01
N PHE A 75 1.65 3.66 -0.13
CA PHE A 75 0.35 3.19 0.30
C PHE A 75 0.36 3.00 1.81
N GLY A 76 -0.83 3.01 2.41
CA GLY A 76 -0.98 2.82 3.84
C GLY A 76 -2.24 2.06 4.18
N TYR A 77 -2.20 1.41 5.34
CA TYR A 77 -3.27 0.56 5.85
C TYR A 77 -3.25 0.53 7.38
N CYS A 78 -4.36 0.09 7.96
CA CYS A 78 -4.45 -0.31 9.36
C CYS A 78 -4.27 -1.82 9.47
N VAL A 79 -3.60 -2.28 10.52
CA VAL A 79 -3.50 -3.69 10.88
C VAL A 79 -4.01 -3.92 12.29
N THR A 80 -4.72 -5.03 12.48
CA THR A 80 -5.20 -5.54 13.78
C THR A 80 -4.61 -6.90 14.08
#